data_AF-A0A0C9XLF6-F1
#
_entry.id   AF-A0A0C9XLF6-F1
#
_cell.length_a   1.000
_cell.length_b   1.000
_cell.length_c   1.000
_cell.angle_alpha   90.00
_cell.angle_beta   90.00
_cell.angle_gamma   90.00
#
_symmetry.space_group_name_H-M   'P 1'
#
loop_
_entity.id
_entity.type
_entity.pdbx_description
1 polymer ?
#
loop_
_entity_poly.entity_id
_entity_poly.type
_entity_poly.pdbx_seq_one_letter_code
_entity_poly.pdbx_strand_id
1 'polypeptide(L)'
;WIKYGPNVTIDEARTQDWAAKALRDAGVSDVHVPCVFHAFTADYYGCSIGYIAMEYIEGIDCDSNDVELVAKAVQALIGLQAPPTATLGHIGGGTRSIVHSFFPEWLPNVDYTSDQDFYAHIHKVKCFADIFEFLCIDFRGDISSHSRFLCPSDFNASNFRKRTTQDGRLVVVVALDFRATCFMPLPFIEVALKKPRDRFCQSVVKKITYPHQQLIDAKVLLSASGSLVQYGSKPVGK
;
A
#
# COMPACT_ATOMS: atom_id res chain seq x y z
N TRP A 1 9.18 8.53 19.18
CA TRP A 1 10.09 8.32 18.04
C TRP A 1 9.72 9.29 16.93
N ILE A 2 10.66 9.69 16.06
CA ILE A 2 10.39 10.62 14.97
C ILE A 2 10.89 10.01 13.65
N LYS A 3 9.98 9.82 12.69
CA LYS A 3 10.30 9.60 11.28
C LYS A 3 10.37 10.96 10.59
N TYR A 4 11.38 11.20 9.77
CA TYR A 4 11.51 12.45 9.03
C TYR A 4 12.16 12.24 7.67
N GLY A 5 11.86 13.13 6.73
CA GLY A 5 12.48 13.11 5.40
C GLY A 5 11.67 13.85 4.35
N PRO A 6 12.24 14.04 3.14
CA PRO A 6 11.59 14.76 2.05
C PRO A 6 10.36 14.02 1.49
N ASN A 7 10.25 12.72 1.74
CA ASN A 7 9.15 11.88 1.26
C ASN A 7 8.15 11.49 2.36
N VAL A 8 8.31 12.04 3.56
CA VAL A 8 7.40 11.80 4.68
C VAL A 8 6.25 12.79 4.57
N THR A 9 5.02 12.31 4.61
CA THR A 9 3.84 13.16 4.41
C THR A 9 2.91 13.14 5.62
N ILE A 10 2.10 14.19 5.76
CA ILE A 10 1.03 14.23 6.76
C ILE A 10 -0.02 13.14 6.47
N ASP A 11 -0.23 12.82 5.20
CA ASP A 11 -1.22 11.82 4.78
C ASP A 11 -0.77 10.38 5.09
N GLU A 12 0.54 10.09 4.99
CA GLU A 12 1.13 8.86 5.51
C GLU A 12 0.80 8.71 7.01
N ALA A 13 1.04 9.77 7.78
CA ALA A 13 0.80 9.78 9.22
C ALA A 13 -0.68 9.53 9.57
N ARG A 14 -1.61 10.15 8.84
CA ARG A 14 -3.06 9.92 9.00
C ARG A 14 -3.44 8.48 8.71
N THR A 15 -2.85 7.89 7.68
CA THR A 15 -3.12 6.50 7.30
C THR A 15 -2.58 5.53 8.35
N GLN A 16 -1.38 5.77 8.86
CA GLN A 16 -0.80 5.00 9.95
C GLN A 16 -1.65 5.07 11.23
N ASP A 17 -2.05 6.27 11.65
CA ASP A 17 -2.86 6.47 12.85
C ASP A 17 -4.24 5.81 12.72
N TRP A 18 -4.86 5.90 11.55
CA TRP A 18 -6.10 5.19 11.27
C TRP A 18 -5.92 3.67 11.33
N ALA A 19 -4.86 3.13 10.74
CA ALA A 19 -4.61 1.68 10.79
C ALA A 19 -4.43 1.19 12.23
N ALA A 20 -3.74 1.98 13.07
CA ALA A 20 -3.58 1.68 14.50
C ALA A 20 -4.92 1.66 15.25
N LYS A 21 -5.87 2.53 14.88
CA LYS A 21 -7.23 2.53 15.45
C LYS A 21 -8.07 1.38 14.92
N ALA A 22 -8.06 1.17 13.60
CA ALA A 22 -8.85 0.14 12.93
C ALA A 22 -8.46 -1.28 13.39
N LEU A 23 -7.17 -1.57 13.57
CA LEU A 23 -6.72 -2.88 14.10
C LEU A 23 -7.19 -3.10 15.54
N ARG A 24 -7.16 -2.06 16.37
CA ARG A 24 -7.62 -2.11 17.76
C ARG A 24 -9.12 -2.34 17.83
N ASP A 25 -9.89 -1.63 17.02
CA ASP A 25 -11.35 -1.77 16.92
C ASP A 25 -11.75 -3.16 16.40
N ALA A 26 -10.92 -3.76 15.52
CA ALA A 26 -11.07 -5.13 15.05
C ALA A 26 -10.63 -6.20 16.08
N GLY A 27 -10.10 -5.81 17.23
CA GLY A 27 -9.62 -6.73 18.26
C GLY A 27 -8.34 -7.50 17.90
N VAL A 28 -7.57 -7.01 16.91
CA VAL A 28 -6.29 -7.62 16.52
C VAL A 28 -5.25 -7.29 17.59
N SER A 29 -4.65 -8.32 18.18
CA SER A 29 -3.70 -8.17 19.32
C SER A 29 -2.27 -8.61 19.01
N ASP A 30 -2.08 -9.36 17.93
CA ASP A 30 -0.79 -9.86 17.44
C ASP A 30 -0.12 -8.90 16.43
N VAL A 31 -0.82 -7.86 16.00
CA VAL A 31 -0.32 -6.81 15.10
C VAL A 31 -0.51 -5.45 15.74
N HIS A 32 0.55 -4.66 15.75
CA HIS A 32 0.55 -3.31 16.32
C HIS A 32 1.05 -2.30 15.29
N VAL A 33 0.42 -1.14 15.26
CA VAL A 33 0.87 0.00 14.47
C VAL A 33 1.10 1.16 15.44
N PRO A 34 2.27 1.82 15.42
CA PRO A 34 2.55 2.92 16.32
C PRO A 34 1.51 4.03 16.15
N CYS A 35 0.92 4.46 17.27
CA CYS A 35 0.02 5.61 17.24
C CYS A 35 0.79 6.88 16.87
N VAL A 36 0.19 7.74 16.04
CA VAL A 36 0.79 9.03 15.68
C VAL A 36 0.32 10.09 16.66
N PHE A 37 1.25 10.81 17.27
CA PHE A 37 0.95 11.92 18.17
C PHE A 37 0.87 13.25 17.41
N HIS A 38 1.76 13.44 16.43
CA HIS A 38 1.81 14.67 15.66
C HIS A 38 2.48 14.45 14.30
N ALA A 39 2.03 15.18 13.28
CA ALA A 39 2.68 15.22 11.98
C ALA A 39 2.64 16.63 11.41
N PHE A 40 3.77 17.08 10.85
CA PHE A 40 3.92 18.43 10.30
C PHE A 40 5.01 18.45 9.22
N THR A 41 5.05 19.54 8.46
CA THR A 41 6.12 19.83 7.50
C THR A 41 6.87 21.09 7.93
N ALA A 42 8.17 21.13 7.64
CA ALA A 42 9.00 22.32 7.83
C ALA A 42 9.88 22.53 6.61
N ASP A 43 10.17 23.80 6.28
CA ASP A 43 11.17 24.11 5.27
C ASP A 43 12.58 23.92 5.86
N TYR A 44 13.42 23.21 5.12
CA TYR A 44 14.82 23.00 5.45
C TYR A 44 15.66 23.23 4.19
N TYR A 45 16.31 24.40 4.13
CA TYR A 45 17.09 24.85 2.96
C TYR A 45 16.29 24.85 1.65
N GLY A 46 15.03 25.30 1.67
CA GLY A 46 14.16 25.34 0.49
C GLY A 46 13.55 23.99 0.11
N CYS A 47 13.78 22.95 0.92
CA CYS A 47 13.15 21.64 0.77
C CYS A 47 12.10 21.44 1.85
N SER A 48 10.87 21.09 1.48
CA SER A 48 9.84 20.68 2.43
C SER A 48 10.20 19.31 3.01
N ILE A 49 10.42 19.24 4.32
CA ILE A 49 10.68 18.00 5.06
C ILE A 49 9.47 17.68 5.94
N GLY A 50 8.96 16.45 5.83
CA GLY A 50 7.91 15.95 6.71
C GLY A 50 8.47 15.30 7.96
N TYR A 51 7.70 15.38 9.04
CA TYR A 51 8.01 14.81 10.35
C TYR A 51 6.77 14.10 10.89
N ILE A 52 6.95 12.89 11.41
CA ILE A 52 5.91 12.11 12.10
C ILE A 52 6.46 11.75 13.48
N ALA A 53 5.87 12.36 14.51
CA ALA A 53 6.10 12.01 15.90
C ALA A 53 5.10 10.92 16.30
N MET A 54 5.61 9.75 16.68
CA MET A 54 4.80 8.57 16.96
C MET A 54 5.34 7.79 18.16
N GLU A 55 4.51 6.85 18.63
CA GLU A 55 4.85 5.89 19.67
C GLU A 55 6.23 5.26 19.39
N TYR A 56 7.10 5.27 20.40
CA TYR A 56 8.34 4.52 20.31
C TYR A 56 8.05 3.07 20.69
N ILE A 57 8.50 2.16 19.83
CA ILE A 57 8.27 0.73 20.05
C ILE A 57 9.62 0.06 20.13
N GLU A 58 9.89 -0.50 21.29
CA GLU A 58 11.04 -1.36 21.52
C GLU A 58 10.81 -2.71 20.84
N GLY A 59 11.86 -3.24 20.20
CA GLY A 59 11.80 -4.49 19.45
C GLY A 59 13.05 -4.68 18.61
N ILE A 60 13.09 -5.78 17.87
CA ILE A 60 14.13 -6.03 16.86
C ILE A 60 13.47 -6.08 15.49
N ASP A 61 14.21 -5.65 14.47
CA ASP A 61 13.71 -5.68 13.10
C ASP A 61 13.48 -7.14 12.68
N CYS A 62 12.43 -7.36 11.91
CA CYS A 62 12.15 -8.68 11.36
C CYS A 62 13.23 -9.07 10.34
N ASP A 63 13.50 -10.37 10.23
CA ASP A 63 14.42 -10.95 9.26
C ASP A 63 13.79 -12.13 8.50
N SER A 64 14.60 -12.86 7.73
CA SER A 64 14.13 -14.02 6.95
C SER A 64 13.46 -15.14 7.74
N ASN A 65 13.63 -15.19 9.06
CA ASN A 65 13.00 -16.17 9.94
C ASN A 65 11.59 -15.75 10.37
N ASP A 66 11.21 -14.49 10.17
CA ASP A 66 9.94 -13.92 10.66
C ASP A 66 8.85 -13.86 9.59
N VAL A 67 9.02 -14.59 8.51
CA VAL A 67 8.12 -14.59 7.35
C VAL A 67 6.66 -14.85 7.75
N GLU A 68 6.41 -15.80 8.65
CA GLU A 68 5.04 -16.13 9.06
C GLU A 68 4.40 -15.04 9.93
N LEU A 69 5.20 -14.38 10.77
CA LEU A 69 4.77 -13.26 11.59
C LEU A 69 4.38 -12.07 10.70
N VAL A 70 5.25 -11.71 9.74
CA VAL A 70 4.97 -10.62 8.82
C VAL A 70 3.80 -10.95 7.89
N ALA A 71 3.64 -12.20 7.46
CA ALA A 71 2.48 -12.61 6.66
C ALA A 71 1.15 -12.40 7.39
N LYS A 72 1.08 -12.73 8.68
CA LYS A 72 -0.10 -12.44 9.50
C LYS A 72 -0.37 -10.94 9.62
N ALA A 73 0.69 -10.15 9.82
CA ALA A 73 0.57 -8.69 9.88
C ALA A 73 0.04 -8.09 8.57
N VAL A 74 0.62 -8.48 7.43
CA VAL A 74 0.14 -8.05 6.11
C VAL A 74 -1.30 -8.51 5.88
N GLN A 75 -1.65 -9.74 6.26
CA GLN A 75 -3.00 -10.27 6.13
C GLN A 75 -4.03 -9.49 6.98
N ALA A 76 -3.66 -9.09 8.21
CA ALA A 76 -4.50 -8.25 9.04
C ALA A 76 -4.71 -6.87 8.40
N LEU A 77 -3.64 -6.25 7.87
CA LEU A 77 -3.69 -4.95 7.21
C LEU A 77 -4.58 -4.96 5.96
N ILE A 78 -4.42 -5.94 5.05
CA ILE A 78 -5.24 -6.03 3.83
C ILE A 78 -6.71 -6.39 4.11
N GLY A 79 -7.01 -6.87 5.32
CA GLY A 79 -8.39 -7.07 5.79
C GLY A 79 -9.10 -5.77 6.18
N LEU A 80 -8.38 -4.66 6.35
CA LEU A 80 -8.97 -3.39 6.75
C LEU A 80 -9.62 -2.69 5.55
N GLN A 81 -10.95 -2.61 5.56
CA GLN A 81 -11.71 -1.89 4.56
C GLN A 81 -11.62 -0.38 4.77
N ALA A 82 -11.50 0.38 3.68
CA ALA A 82 -11.47 1.84 3.72
C ALA A 82 -12.79 2.40 4.30
N PRO A 83 -12.76 3.51 5.06
CA PRO A 83 -13.97 4.23 5.44
C PRO A 83 -14.78 4.63 4.19
N PRO A 84 -16.13 4.68 4.26
CA PRO A 84 -16.96 5.03 3.10
C PRO A 84 -16.58 6.38 2.46
N THR A 85 -16.10 7.33 3.25
CA THR A 85 -15.70 8.68 2.82
C THR A 85 -14.26 8.77 2.34
N ALA A 86 -13.45 7.70 2.46
CA ALA A 86 -12.08 7.70 2.00
C ALA A 86 -12.01 7.52 0.48
N THR A 87 -11.17 8.32 -0.17
CA THR A 87 -10.79 8.19 -1.58
C THR A 87 -9.66 7.17 -1.74
N LEU A 88 -9.21 6.95 -2.98
CA LEU A 88 -7.94 6.27 -3.23
C LEU A 88 -6.77 7.04 -2.60
N GLY A 89 -5.69 6.31 -2.27
CA GLY A 89 -4.49 6.88 -1.66
C GLY A 89 -4.52 6.87 -0.13
N HIS A 90 -3.71 7.72 0.48
CA HIS A 90 -3.69 7.95 1.92
C HIS A 90 -4.94 8.69 2.40
N ILE A 91 -5.22 8.58 3.69
CA ILE A 91 -6.35 9.28 4.33
C ILE A 91 -6.21 10.78 4.21
N GLY A 92 -7.20 11.39 3.54
CA GLY A 92 -7.24 12.83 3.29
C GLY A 92 -6.27 13.31 2.22
N GLY A 93 -5.45 12.42 1.64
CA GLY A 93 -4.45 12.76 0.63
C GLY A 93 -4.98 12.71 -0.80
N GLY A 94 -6.02 11.91 -1.07
CA GLY A 94 -6.57 11.72 -2.40
C GLY A 94 -5.67 10.88 -3.30
N THR A 95 -6.05 10.75 -4.56
CA THR A 95 -5.32 10.03 -5.60
C THR A 95 -3.85 10.44 -5.78
N ARG A 96 -3.50 11.71 -5.52
CA ARG A 96 -2.10 12.20 -5.54
C ARG A 96 -1.20 11.57 -4.47
N SER A 97 -1.79 11.01 -3.43
CA SER A 97 -1.07 10.35 -2.33
C SER A 97 -0.92 8.84 -2.55
N ILE A 98 -1.34 8.32 -3.71
CA ILE A 98 -1.13 6.92 -4.06
C ILE A 98 0.37 6.68 -4.21
N VAL A 99 0.87 5.70 -3.44
CA VAL A 99 2.22 5.15 -3.59
C VAL A 99 2.06 3.63 -3.70
N HIS A 100 2.26 3.09 -4.90
CA HIS A 100 1.94 1.70 -5.20
C HIS A 100 2.85 1.12 -6.30
N SER A 101 3.29 -0.13 -6.11
CA SER A 101 4.17 -0.86 -7.03
C SER A 101 3.61 -1.07 -8.45
N PHE A 102 2.32 -0.80 -8.66
CA PHE A 102 1.70 -0.75 -9.99
C PHE A 102 2.35 0.31 -10.89
N PHE A 103 2.86 1.40 -10.34
CA PHE A 103 3.50 2.44 -11.14
C PHE A 103 5.00 2.20 -11.31
N PRO A 104 5.61 2.54 -12.47
CA PRO A 104 7.04 2.37 -12.75
C PRO A 104 8.00 2.98 -11.70
N GLU A 105 7.57 4.03 -11.00
CA GLU A 105 8.32 4.71 -9.93
C GLU A 105 7.52 4.80 -8.62
N TRP A 106 6.60 3.86 -8.42
CA TRP A 106 5.67 3.83 -7.28
C TRP A 106 4.65 4.97 -7.23
N LEU A 107 4.80 6.02 -8.04
CA LEU A 107 3.91 7.17 -8.06
C LEU A 107 3.10 7.24 -9.36
N PRO A 108 1.84 7.71 -9.30
CA PRO A 108 1.11 8.13 -10.50
C PRO A 108 1.93 9.11 -11.35
N ASN A 109 1.86 8.94 -12.67
CA ASN A 109 2.42 9.87 -13.64
C ASN A 109 1.43 10.98 -14.06
N VAL A 110 0.23 10.97 -13.49
CA VAL A 110 -0.86 11.91 -13.78
C VAL A 110 -1.49 12.34 -12.46
N ASP A 111 -1.77 13.64 -12.34
CA ASP A 111 -2.56 14.19 -11.25
C ASP A 111 -4.05 13.93 -11.50
N TYR A 112 -4.60 12.89 -10.88
CA TYR A 112 -6.03 12.61 -10.94
C TYR A 112 -6.78 13.57 -10.02
N THR A 113 -7.80 14.26 -10.53
CA THR A 113 -8.62 15.16 -9.68
C THR A 113 -9.66 14.39 -8.86
N SER A 114 -9.99 13.16 -9.28
CA SER A 114 -10.94 12.28 -8.63
C SER A 114 -10.56 10.80 -8.79
N ASP A 115 -11.16 9.94 -7.96
CA ASP A 115 -11.10 8.48 -8.14
C ASP A 115 -11.59 8.07 -9.54
N GLN A 116 -12.56 8.80 -10.13
CA GLN A 116 -13.06 8.47 -11.46
C GLN A 116 -12.08 8.79 -12.58
N ASP A 117 -11.29 9.84 -12.46
CA ASP A 117 -10.21 10.11 -13.42
C ASP A 117 -9.16 8.99 -13.38
N PHE A 118 -8.87 8.49 -12.18
CA PHE A 118 -7.99 7.33 -11.99
C PHE A 118 -8.57 6.10 -12.72
N TYR A 119 -9.82 5.73 -12.45
CA TYR A 119 -10.43 4.56 -13.10
C TYR A 119 -10.52 4.72 -14.62
N ALA A 120 -10.89 5.90 -15.12
CA ALA A 120 -10.92 6.20 -16.54
C ALA A 120 -9.53 6.06 -17.18
N HIS A 121 -8.46 6.50 -16.50
CA HIS A 121 -7.10 6.32 -16.99
C HIS A 121 -6.71 4.84 -17.03
N ILE A 122 -7.00 4.05 -15.98
CA ILE A 122 -6.73 2.61 -15.98
C ILE A 122 -7.48 1.91 -17.13
N HIS A 123 -8.72 2.31 -17.40
CA HIS A 123 -9.47 1.83 -18.57
C HIS A 123 -8.85 2.25 -19.91
N LYS A 124 -8.29 3.47 -20.04
CA LYS A 124 -7.57 3.89 -21.25
C LYS A 124 -6.28 3.10 -21.46
N VAL A 125 -5.53 2.82 -20.38
CA VAL A 125 -4.33 1.98 -20.45
C VAL A 125 -4.67 0.57 -20.94
N LYS A 126 -5.82 0.02 -20.51
CA LYS A 126 -6.39 -1.22 -21.09
C LYS A 126 -6.57 -1.08 -22.60
N CYS A 127 -7.34 -0.10 -23.07
CA CYS A 127 -7.60 0.08 -24.50
C CYS A 127 -6.31 0.25 -25.32
N PHE A 128 -5.31 0.95 -24.78
CA PHE A 128 -4.03 1.12 -25.45
C PHE A 128 -3.25 -0.20 -25.55
N ALA A 129 -3.25 -1.01 -24.48
CA ALA A 129 -2.63 -2.34 -24.52
C ALA A 129 -3.35 -3.29 -25.49
N ASP A 130 -4.68 -3.20 -25.59
CA ASP A 130 -5.49 -3.98 -26.52
C ASP A 130 -5.20 -3.60 -27.99
N ILE A 131 -4.96 -2.31 -28.29
CA ILE A 131 -4.64 -1.83 -29.65
C ILE A 131 -3.35 -2.44 -30.19
N PHE A 132 -2.39 -2.78 -29.33
CA PHE A 132 -1.16 -3.45 -29.76
C PHE A 132 -1.31 -4.97 -29.92
N GLU A 133 -2.53 -5.54 -29.82
CA GLU A 133 -2.90 -6.95 -30.03
C GLU A 133 -2.11 -8.01 -29.22
N PHE A 134 -1.08 -7.63 -28.45
CA PHE A 134 -0.25 -8.57 -27.69
C PHE A 134 -0.87 -8.97 -26.35
N LEU A 135 -1.86 -8.22 -25.86
CA LEU A 135 -2.46 -8.41 -24.55
C LEU A 135 -3.96 -8.07 -24.67
N CYS A 136 -4.81 -9.06 -24.89
CA CYS A 136 -6.26 -8.88 -24.72
C CYS A 136 -6.52 -8.77 -23.21
N ILE A 137 -6.62 -7.54 -22.73
CA ILE A 137 -6.80 -7.22 -21.32
C ILE A 137 -8.30 -7.07 -21.10
N ASP A 138 -8.98 -7.97 -20.38
CA ASP A 138 -10.39 -7.77 -20.02
C ASP A 138 -10.61 -7.79 -18.51
N PHE A 139 -11.07 -6.68 -17.96
CA PHE A 139 -11.54 -6.63 -16.58
C PHE A 139 -12.91 -7.32 -16.51
N ARG A 140 -13.10 -8.24 -15.58
CA ARG A 140 -14.44 -8.77 -15.27
C ARG A 140 -15.19 -7.76 -14.41
N GLY A 141 -15.66 -6.69 -15.04
CA GLY A 141 -16.47 -5.64 -14.42
C GLY A 141 -15.74 -4.31 -14.27
N ASP A 142 -16.41 -3.38 -13.59
CA ASP A 142 -15.87 -2.05 -13.33
C ASP A 142 -15.00 -2.09 -12.06
N ILE A 143 -13.72 -1.72 -12.17
CA ILE A 143 -12.81 -1.63 -11.01
C ILE A 143 -13.40 -0.69 -9.95
N SER A 144 -14.16 0.34 -10.36
CA SER A 144 -14.82 1.28 -9.45
C SER A 144 -15.88 0.64 -8.55
N SER A 145 -16.38 -0.55 -8.92
CA SER A 145 -17.34 -1.32 -8.12
C SER A 145 -16.71 -2.11 -6.98
N HIS A 146 -15.38 -2.24 -6.95
CA HIS A 146 -14.69 -2.96 -5.90
C HIS A 146 -14.57 -2.12 -4.63
N SER A 147 -14.81 -2.75 -3.47
CA SER A 147 -14.44 -2.17 -2.18
C SER A 147 -12.95 -1.84 -2.15
N ARG A 148 -12.62 -0.71 -1.51
CA ARG A 148 -11.26 -0.28 -1.24
C ARG A 148 -10.79 -0.86 0.08
N PHE A 149 -9.57 -1.35 0.10
CA PHE A 149 -8.92 -1.94 1.27
C PHE A 149 -7.54 -1.31 1.45
N LEU A 150 -7.00 -1.38 2.66
CA LEU A 150 -5.65 -0.93 2.94
C LEU A 150 -4.66 -1.84 2.19
N CYS A 151 -3.85 -1.25 1.31
CA CYS A 151 -2.92 -1.97 0.47
C CYS A 151 -1.47 -1.61 0.86
N PRO A 152 -0.79 -2.44 1.66
CA PRO A 152 0.65 -2.31 1.88
C PRO A 152 1.38 -2.80 0.64
N SER A 153 1.94 -1.87 -0.14
CA SER A 153 2.71 -2.20 -1.34
C SER A 153 4.20 -2.39 -1.07
N ASP A 154 4.70 -1.97 0.10
CA ASP A 154 6.08 -2.18 0.55
C ASP A 154 6.09 -2.86 1.92
N PHE A 155 6.18 -4.20 1.90
CA PHE A 155 6.20 -5.04 3.10
C PHE A 155 7.54 -5.77 3.27
N ASN A 156 8.63 -5.05 2.97
CA ASN A 156 9.98 -5.53 3.24
C ASN A 156 10.21 -5.77 4.75
N ALA A 157 11.22 -6.56 5.09
CA ALA A 157 11.48 -6.96 6.48
C ALA A 157 11.77 -5.76 7.41
N SER A 158 12.49 -4.73 6.93
CA SER A 158 12.82 -3.53 7.70
C SER A 158 11.62 -2.66 8.06
N ASN A 159 10.48 -2.82 7.39
CA ASN A 159 9.24 -2.12 7.73
C ASN A 159 8.50 -2.79 8.91
N PHE A 160 9.00 -3.92 9.41
CA PHE A 160 8.41 -4.64 10.54
C PHE A 160 9.41 -4.84 11.66
N ARG A 161 8.93 -4.71 12.90
CA ARG A 161 9.66 -5.16 14.10
C ARG A 161 8.87 -6.22 14.82
N LYS A 162 9.55 -7.07 15.56
CA LYS A 162 8.94 -8.02 16.49
C LYS A 162 9.33 -7.64 17.91
N ARG A 163 8.35 -7.76 18.80
CA ARG A 163 8.57 -7.66 20.24
C ARG A 163 7.85 -8.79 20.95
N THR A 164 8.49 -9.32 21.98
CA THR A 164 7.83 -10.26 22.88
C THR A 164 7.11 -9.47 23.97
N THR A 165 5.85 -9.81 24.25
CA THR A 165 5.12 -9.26 25.38
C THR A 165 5.82 -9.57 26.71
N GLN A 166 5.53 -8.78 27.74
CA GLN A 166 6.18 -8.92 29.06
C GLN A 166 5.98 -10.31 29.70
N ASP A 167 4.91 -11.02 29.34
CA ASP A 167 4.62 -12.38 29.78
C ASP A 167 5.39 -13.46 28.99
N GLY A 168 6.19 -13.07 27.99
CA GLY A 168 7.03 -13.96 27.18
C GLY A 168 6.27 -14.77 26.13
N ARG A 169 4.95 -14.58 25.98
CA ARG A 169 4.09 -15.53 25.25
C ARG A 169 3.66 -15.08 23.87
N LEU A 170 3.50 -13.77 23.64
CA LEU A 170 3.00 -13.25 22.39
C LEU A 170 4.09 -12.44 21.68
N VAL A 171 4.37 -12.82 20.43
CA VAL A 171 5.18 -12.00 19.54
C VAL A 171 4.24 -11.04 18.81
N VAL A 172 4.39 -9.76 19.09
CA VAL A 172 3.64 -8.68 18.43
C VAL A 172 4.49 -8.18 17.27
N VAL A 173 3.89 -8.17 16.07
CA VAL A 173 4.50 -7.59 14.88
C VAL A 173 4.10 -6.13 14.75
N VAL A 174 5.09 -5.27 14.59
CA VAL A 174 4.94 -3.83 14.57
C VAL A 174 5.20 -3.34 13.16
N ALA A 175 4.18 -2.80 12.49
CA ALA A 175 4.35 -2.19 11.16
C ALA A 175 4.68 -0.69 11.30
N LEU A 176 5.79 -0.25 10.70
CA LEU A 176 6.36 1.08 10.94
C LEU A 176 6.27 2.05 9.77
N ASP A 177 6.37 1.56 8.54
CA ASP A 177 6.42 2.40 7.34
C ASP A 177 5.13 2.31 6.54
N PHE A 178 4.40 3.42 6.46
CA PHE A 178 3.12 3.51 5.75
C PHE A 178 3.23 4.31 4.46
N ARG A 179 4.44 4.69 4.03
CA ARG A 179 4.65 5.50 2.83
C ARG A 179 4.00 4.87 1.60
N ALA A 180 4.21 3.56 1.41
CA ALA A 180 3.62 2.79 0.31
C ALA A 180 2.41 1.95 0.76
N THR A 181 1.72 2.39 1.80
CA THR A 181 0.50 1.75 2.32
C THR A 181 -0.68 2.71 2.14
N CYS A 182 -1.58 2.41 1.21
CA CYS A 182 -2.68 3.31 0.85
C CYS A 182 -3.96 2.54 0.50
N PHE A 183 -5.11 3.22 0.44
CA PHE A 183 -6.36 2.57 0.04
C PHE A 183 -6.42 2.34 -1.46
N MET A 184 -6.60 1.08 -1.84
CA MET A 184 -6.69 0.66 -3.23
C MET A 184 -7.78 -0.41 -3.40
N PRO A 185 -8.32 -0.57 -4.63
CA PRO A 185 -9.25 -1.66 -4.93
C PRO A 185 -8.58 -3.03 -4.80
N LEU A 186 -9.38 -4.06 -4.54
CA LEU A 186 -8.93 -5.44 -4.33
C LEU A 186 -7.93 -5.96 -5.41
N PRO A 187 -8.10 -5.71 -6.72
CA PRO A 187 -7.13 -6.13 -7.74
C PRO A 187 -5.72 -5.52 -7.57
N PHE A 188 -5.60 -4.32 -7.00
CA PHE A 188 -4.30 -3.68 -6.77
C PHE A 188 -3.55 -4.30 -5.60
N ILE A 189 -4.25 -4.81 -4.58
CA ILE A 189 -3.62 -5.62 -3.53
C ILE A 189 -2.98 -6.86 -4.13
N GLU A 190 -3.67 -7.53 -5.05
CA GLU A 190 -3.11 -8.71 -5.73
C GLU A 190 -1.88 -8.34 -6.58
N VAL A 191 -1.86 -7.16 -7.22
CA VAL A 191 -0.66 -6.63 -7.89
C VAL A 191 0.50 -6.43 -6.90
N ALA A 192 0.23 -5.80 -5.74
CA ALA A 192 1.23 -5.59 -4.69
C ALA A 192 1.79 -6.89 -4.14
N LEU A 193 0.98 -7.95 -4.04
CA LEU A 193 1.42 -9.28 -3.60
C LEU A 193 2.20 -10.03 -4.69
N LYS A 194 2.00 -9.74 -5.98
CA LYS A 194 2.65 -10.46 -7.10
C LYS A 194 3.92 -9.80 -7.63
N LYS A 195 4.09 -8.50 -7.44
CA LYS A 195 5.27 -7.75 -7.90
C LYS A 195 6.57 -7.86 -7.07
N PRO A 196 6.60 -8.28 -5.78
CA PRO A 196 7.83 -8.24 -5.01
C PRO A 196 8.95 -9.07 -5.65
N ARG A 197 10.14 -8.47 -5.73
CA ARG A 197 11.33 -9.11 -6.33
C ARG A 197 12.26 -9.73 -5.29
N ASP A 198 12.22 -9.26 -4.05
CA ASP A 198 13.06 -9.78 -2.98
C ASP A 198 12.50 -11.11 -2.42
N ARG A 199 13.42 -11.96 -1.94
CA ARG A 199 13.08 -13.32 -1.46
C ARG A 199 12.21 -13.31 -0.20
N PHE A 200 12.35 -12.28 0.63
CA PHE A 200 11.58 -12.17 1.87
C PHE A 200 10.11 -11.94 1.55
N CYS A 201 9.78 -10.90 0.79
CA CYS A 201 8.41 -10.58 0.40
C CYS A 201 7.74 -11.73 -0.36
N GLN A 202 8.47 -12.41 -1.27
CA GLN A 202 7.95 -13.60 -1.95
C GLN A 202 7.60 -14.74 -0.98
N SER A 203 8.34 -14.88 0.11
CA SER A 203 8.07 -15.89 1.14
C SER A 203 6.88 -15.48 2.00
N VAL A 204 6.73 -14.19 2.30
CA VAL A 204 5.57 -13.62 3.01
C VAL A 204 4.29 -13.88 2.22
N VAL A 205 4.29 -13.59 0.91
CA VAL A 205 3.13 -13.78 0.03
C VAL A 205 2.64 -15.23 0.01
N LYS A 206 3.56 -16.21 -0.01
CA LYS A 206 3.23 -17.65 0.03
C LYS A 206 2.50 -18.08 1.32
N LYS A 207 2.55 -17.26 2.37
CA LYS A 207 1.96 -17.54 3.68
C LYS A 207 0.65 -16.77 3.92
N ILE A 208 0.32 -15.80 3.08
CA ILE A 208 -0.92 -15.02 3.21
C ILE A 208 -2.10 -15.85 2.68
N THR A 209 -3.11 -16.03 3.51
CA THR A 209 -4.40 -16.61 3.09
C THR A 209 -5.30 -15.48 2.58
N TYR A 210 -5.03 -15.04 1.36
CA TYR A 210 -5.90 -14.10 0.63
C TYR A 210 -6.84 -14.91 -0.25
N PRO A 211 -8.10 -14.51 -0.50
CA PRO A 211 -8.93 -15.19 -1.51
C PRO A 211 -8.22 -15.09 -2.87
N HIS A 212 -7.42 -16.10 -3.18
CA HIS A 212 -6.68 -16.28 -4.43
C HIS A 212 -7.63 -16.68 -5.57
N GLN A 213 -8.92 -16.31 -5.50
CA GLN A 213 -9.74 -16.28 -6.70
C GLN A 213 -8.98 -15.36 -7.64
N GLN A 214 -8.30 -15.95 -8.61
CA GLN A 214 -7.43 -15.23 -9.52
C GLN A 214 -8.28 -14.15 -10.16
N LEU A 215 -8.18 -12.92 -9.65
CA LEU A 215 -8.90 -11.82 -10.26
C LEU A 215 -8.21 -11.65 -11.61
N ILE A 216 -8.95 -11.94 -12.67
CA ILE A 216 -8.48 -11.72 -14.04
C ILE A 216 -7.95 -10.28 -14.15
N ASP A 217 -8.63 -9.36 -13.47
CA ASP A 217 -8.29 -7.96 -13.24
C ASP A 217 -6.87 -7.74 -12.72
N ALA A 218 -6.36 -8.58 -11.83
CA ALA A 218 -4.99 -8.44 -11.33
C ALA A 218 -3.93 -8.83 -12.37
N LYS A 219 -4.19 -9.87 -13.18
CA LYS A 219 -3.31 -10.24 -14.31
C LYS A 219 -3.28 -9.14 -15.35
N VAL A 220 -4.46 -8.61 -15.66
CA VAL A 220 -4.67 -7.44 -16.48
C VAL A 220 -3.86 -6.24 -15.98
N LEU A 221 -3.96 -5.92 -14.68
CA LEU A 221 -3.22 -4.80 -14.09
C LEU A 221 -1.70 -5.04 -14.07
N LEU A 222 -1.23 -6.28 -13.89
CA LEU A 222 0.19 -6.59 -14.01
C LEU A 222 0.72 -6.34 -15.43
N SER A 223 -0.04 -6.71 -16.45
CA SER A 223 0.28 -6.41 -17.85
C SER A 223 0.27 -4.90 -18.12
N ALA A 224 -0.80 -4.21 -17.72
CA ALA A 224 -0.92 -2.75 -17.85
C ALA A 224 0.22 -2.01 -17.14
N SER A 225 0.61 -2.48 -15.95
CA SER A 225 1.74 -1.97 -15.21
C SER A 225 3.06 -2.10 -15.97
N GLY A 226 3.26 -3.21 -16.69
CA GLY A 226 4.40 -3.38 -17.60
C GLY A 226 4.37 -2.42 -18.77
N SER A 227 3.19 -2.19 -19.37
CA SER A 227 3.02 -1.23 -20.46
C SER A 227 3.31 0.22 -20.03
N LEU A 228 2.95 0.60 -18.80
CA LEU A 228 3.28 1.93 -18.26
C LEU A 228 4.80 2.18 -18.21
N VAL A 229 5.62 1.13 -18.01
CA VAL A 229 7.09 1.24 -18.05
C VAL A 229 7.57 1.54 -19.48
N GLN A 230 6.93 0.95 -20.49
CA GLN A 230 7.36 1.04 -21.89
C GLN A 230 6.92 2.33 -22.59
N TYR A 231 5.72 2.83 -22.25
CA TYR A 231 5.12 3.97 -22.97
C TYR A 231 5.29 5.31 -22.26
N GLY A 232 5.92 5.33 -21.08
CA GLY A 232 6.46 6.52 -20.44
C GLY A 232 5.40 7.48 -19.87
N SER A 233 5.90 8.47 -19.14
CA SER A 233 5.21 9.43 -18.25
C SER A 233 4.25 10.40 -18.95
N LYS A 234 3.94 10.22 -20.23
CA LYS A 234 3.03 11.10 -20.96
C LYS A 234 1.59 10.69 -20.62
N PRO A 235 0.71 11.63 -20.25
CA PRO A 235 -0.69 11.30 -20.02
C PRO A 235 -1.25 10.59 -21.25
N VAL A 236 -1.91 9.45 -21.02
CA VAL A 236 -2.61 8.69 -22.07
C VAL A 236 -3.86 9.50 -22.44
N GLY A 237 -3.66 10.50 -23.31
CA GLY A 237 -4.67 11.33 -23.97
C GLY A 237 -5.01 12.65 -23.27
N LYS A 238 -5.02 13.75 -24.05
CA LYS A 238 -5.97 14.86 -23.87
C LYS A 238 -7.36 14.41 -24.32
#